data_AF-A0A554KSE8-F1
#
_entry.id   AF-A0A554KSE8-F1
#
_cell.length_a   1.000
_cell.length_b   1.000
_cell.length_c   1.000
_cell.angle_alpha   90.00
_cell.angle_beta   90.00
_cell.angle_gamma   90.00
#
_symmetry.space_group_name_H-M   'P 1'
#
loop_
_entity.id
_entity.type
_entity.pdbx_description
1 polymer ?
#
loop_
_entity_poly.entity_id
_entity_poly.type
_entity_poly.pdbx_seq_one_letter_code
_entity_poly.pdbx_strand_id
1 'polypeptide(L)'
;MSFLNLRKNKKAIALEKAPVISTPKKLAVSGSKTSASNAAALFVSRPRISEKATFLTGVNCYAFEVPRTANKHQIAQAVKALYGVIPKHVRVLPIPKKVLYARGKVGTTGGGKKAYVFLNKGEKIEIA
;
A
#
# COMPACT_ATOMS: atom_id res chain seq x y z
N MET A 1 -25.40 33.51 -0.47
CA MET A 1 -25.94 32.14 -0.68
C MET A 1 -25.94 31.43 0.66
N SER A 2 -27.12 31.05 1.12
CA SER A 2 -27.46 30.67 2.49
C SER A 2 -27.06 29.23 2.84
N PHE A 3 -26.42 29.08 4.00
CA PHE A 3 -26.17 27.80 4.66
C PHE A 3 -27.49 27.30 5.27
N LEU A 4 -28.17 26.34 4.63
CA LEU A 4 -29.33 25.69 5.21
C LEU A 4 -28.92 24.36 5.85
N ASN A 5 -28.51 24.48 7.11
CA ASN A 5 -28.27 23.39 8.03
C ASN A 5 -29.62 22.77 8.45
N LEU A 6 -29.90 21.53 8.04
CA LEU A 6 -31.19 20.89 8.31
C LEU A 6 -31.07 19.65 9.22
N ARG A 7 -31.59 19.83 10.43
CA ARG A 7 -32.29 18.88 11.32
C ARG A 7 -31.52 17.71 11.95
N LYS A 8 -31.28 17.92 13.24
CA LYS A 8 -31.36 16.94 14.34
C LYS A 8 -32.56 15.99 14.20
N ASN A 9 -32.34 14.70 14.43
CA ASN A 9 -33.28 13.90 15.20
C ASN A 9 -32.57 12.81 16.02
N LYS A 10 -32.72 12.91 17.34
CA LYS A 10 -32.35 11.92 18.35
C LYS A 10 -33.35 10.76 18.30
N LYS A 11 -32.89 9.52 18.46
CA LYS A 11 -33.46 8.56 19.41
C LYS A 11 -32.54 7.33 19.53
N ALA A 12 -32.00 7.18 20.74
CA ALA A 12 -31.45 5.92 21.22
C ALA A 12 -32.61 4.95 21.50
N ILE A 13 -32.47 3.70 21.06
CA ILE A 13 -33.20 2.55 21.62
C ILE A 13 -32.21 1.39 21.63
N ALA A 14 -31.93 0.90 22.83
CA ALA A 14 -31.18 -0.32 23.13
C ALA A 14 -32.14 -1.37 23.71
N LEU A 15 -31.65 -2.61 23.83
CA LEU A 15 -32.23 -3.84 24.44
C LEU A 15 -32.89 -4.82 23.43
N GLU A 16 -32.73 -6.14 23.44
CA GLU A 16 -31.90 -7.16 24.10
C GLU A 16 -32.10 -8.51 23.34
N LYS A 17 -31.02 -9.30 23.22
CA LYS A 17 -30.84 -10.78 23.15
C LYS A 17 -31.94 -11.72 22.57
N ALA A 18 -31.52 -12.60 21.64
CA ALA A 18 -31.50 -14.08 21.82
C ALA A 18 -30.77 -14.79 20.64
N PRO A 19 -30.21 -16.01 20.84
CA PRO A 19 -29.03 -16.53 20.16
C PRO A 19 -29.34 -17.62 19.11
N VAL A 20 -28.54 -17.70 18.03
CA VAL A 20 -28.41 -18.96 17.26
C VAL A 20 -26.95 -19.16 16.85
N ILE A 21 -26.30 -20.06 17.59
CA ILE A 21 -25.07 -20.75 17.17
C ILE A 21 -25.49 -21.80 16.15
N SER A 22 -24.97 -21.71 14.92
CA SER A 22 -24.84 -22.88 14.05
C SER A 22 -23.53 -22.81 13.29
N THR A 23 -22.54 -23.43 13.93
CA THR A 23 -21.36 -24.08 13.35
C THR A 23 -20.25 -23.17 12.79
N PRO A 24 -19.07 -23.14 13.45
CA PRO A 24 -17.87 -22.58 12.85
C PRO A 24 -17.41 -23.55 11.76
N LYS A 25 -17.60 -23.19 10.48
CA LYS A 25 -16.87 -23.87 9.40
C LYS A 25 -15.42 -23.39 9.45
N LYS A 26 -14.65 -24.03 10.34
CA LYS A 26 -13.20 -24.16 10.29
C LYS A 26 -12.85 -24.77 8.92
N LEU A 27 -12.72 -23.92 7.91
CA LEU A 27 -11.89 -24.25 6.76
C LEU A 27 -10.45 -24.11 7.22
N ALA A 28 -9.96 -25.19 7.82
CA ALA A 28 -8.54 -25.45 7.91
C ALA A 28 -7.98 -25.53 6.48
N VAL A 29 -7.43 -24.41 5.99
CA VAL A 29 -6.38 -24.45 4.95
C VAL A 29 -5.08 -24.17 5.68
N SER A 30 -4.63 -25.19 6.39
CA SER A 30 -3.26 -25.33 6.85
C SER A 30 -2.39 -25.71 5.65
N GLY A 31 -1.53 -24.79 5.24
CA GLY A 31 -0.31 -25.17 4.49
C GLY A 31 -0.30 -24.85 2.99
N SER A 32 -0.25 -23.56 2.64
CA SER A 32 0.35 -23.12 1.37
C SER A 32 1.37 -22.00 1.64
N LYS A 33 2.29 -22.22 2.59
CA LYS A 33 3.30 -21.22 2.97
C LYS A 33 4.39 -21.02 1.91
N THR A 34 4.45 -21.87 0.89
CA THR A 34 5.55 -21.88 -0.09
C THR A 34 5.31 -20.96 -1.31
N SER A 35 4.06 -20.60 -1.62
CA SER A 35 3.74 -19.70 -2.76
C SER A 35 3.57 -18.22 -2.37
N ALA A 36 3.41 -17.92 -1.08
CA ALA A 36 3.11 -16.58 -0.59
C ALA A 36 4.35 -15.66 -0.49
N SER A 37 5.55 -16.22 -0.29
CA SER A 37 6.80 -15.46 -0.19
C SER A 37 7.13 -14.72 -1.48
N ASN A 38 6.91 -15.35 -2.63
CA ASN A 38 7.13 -14.72 -3.94
C ASN A 38 6.11 -13.61 -4.23
N ALA A 39 4.89 -13.73 -3.72
CA ALA A 39 3.83 -12.75 -3.99
C ALA A 39 4.13 -11.37 -3.40
N ALA A 40 4.77 -11.31 -2.23
CA ALA A 40 5.14 -10.03 -1.59
C ALA A 40 6.24 -9.29 -2.39
N ALA A 41 7.25 -10.02 -2.86
CA ALA A 41 8.35 -9.47 -3.65
C ALA A 41 7.89 -8.90 -5.01
N LEU A 42 6.76 -9.37 -5.55
CA LEU A 42 6.21 -8.84 -6.80
C LEU A 42 5.73 -7.40 -6.68
N PHE A 43 5.21 -6.99 -5.52
CA PHE A 43 4.58 -5.67 -5.36
C PHE A 43 5.54 -4.55 -4.97
N VAL A 44 6.70 -4.86 -4.39
CA VAL A 44 7.74 -3.90 -4.02
C VAL A 44 9.04 -4.38 -4.64
N SER A 45 9.48 -3.71 -5.73
CA SER A 45 10.61 -4.20 -6.52
C SER A 45 11.95 -3.69 -6.01
N ARG A 46 12.11 -2.37 -5.86
CA ARG A 46 13.35 -1.75 -5.38
C ARG A 46 13.12 -0.40 -4.73
N PRO A 47 13.98 0.04 -3.79
CA PRO A 47 13.95 1.41 -3.28
C PRO A 47 14.24 2.40 -4.42
N ARG A 48 13.59 3.56 -4.37
CA ARG A 48 13.79 4.64 -5.35
C ARG A 48 14.63 5.74 -4.74
N ILE A 49 15.92 5.74 -5.05
CA ILE A 49 16.89 6.73 -4.58
C ILE A 49 16.83 7.98 -5.47
N SER A 50 16.59 9.13 -4.84
CA SER A 50 16.62 10.46 -5.45
C SER A 50 16.75 11.48 -4.34
N GLU A 51 17.26 12.69 -4.63
CA GLU A 51 17.42 13.77 -3.63
C GLU A 51 16.16 13.97 -2.78
N LYS A 52 15.00 14.03 -3.45
CA LYS A 52 13.70 14.14 -2.78
C LYS A 52 13.35 12.92 -1.92
N ALA A 53 13.70 11.72 -2.34
CA ALA A 53 13.43 10.52 -1.54
C ALA A 53 14.29 10.52 -0.27
N THR A 54 15.56 10.89 -0.38
CA THR A 54 16.48 11.03 0.75
C THR A 54 15.98 12.09 1.74
N PHE A 55 15.52 13.24 1.23
CA PHE A 55 14.91 14.29 2.06
C PHE A 55 13.68 13.78 2.84
N LEU A 56 12.82 13.00 2.18
CA LEU A 56 11.61 12.44 2.78
C LEU A 56 11.89 11.35 3.83
N THR A 57 13.08 10.74 3.83
CA THR A 57 13.50 9.81 4.89
C THR A 57 13.50 10.49 6.26
N GLY A 58 13.78 11.80 6.34
CA GLY A 58 13.72 12.58 7.59
C GLY A 58 12.32 12.63 8.23
N VAL A 59 11.27 12.40 7.45
CA VAL A 59 9.87 12.33 7.90
C VAL A 59 9.31 10.89 7.87
N ASN A 60 10.19 9.88 7.95
CA ASN A 60 9.83 8.45 7.93
C ASN A 60 9.04 8.03 6.68
N CYS A 61 9.32 8.68 5.54
CA CYS A 61 8.68 8.39 4.26
C CYS A 61 9.69 7.78 3.28
N TYR A 62 9.44 6.53 2.89
CA TYR A 62 10.31 5.76 2.01
C TYR A 62 9.68 5.60 0.62
N ALA A 63 10.48 5.79 -0.43
CA ALA A 63 10.02 5.68 -1.81
C ALA A 63 10.43 4.34 -2.42
N PHE A 64 9.46 3.64 -3.02
CA PHE A 64 9.67 2.36 -3.69
C PHE A 64 9.18 2.42 -5.13
N GLU A 65 9.84 1.65 -6.00
CA GLU A 65 9.30 1.32 -7.31
C GLU A 65 8.41 0.10 -7.22
N VAL A 66 7.20 0.24 -7.78
CA VAL A 66 6.15 -0.78 -7.72
C VAL A 66 5.56 -0.97 -9.13
N PRO A 67 5.08 -2.18 -9.46
CA PRO A 67 4.50 -2.45 -10.77
C PRO A 67 3.18 -1.69 -10.97
N ARG A 68 2.78 -1.51 -12.24
CA ARG A 68 1.52 -0.80 -12.58
C ARG A 68 0.27 -1.51 -12.06
N THR A 69 0.34 -2.82 -11.86
CA THR A 69 -0.74 -3.66 -11.36
C THR A 69 -0.93 -3.55 -9.84
N ALA A 70 0.03 -2.98 -9.11
CA ALA A 70 -0.02 -2.92 -7.65
C ALA A 70 -1.10 -1.96 -7.13
N ASN A 71 -1.83 -2.43 -6.12
CA ASN A 71 -2.77 -1.65 -5.30
C ASN A 71 -2.14 -1.22 -3.97
N LYS A 72 -2.67 -0.15 -3.35
CA LYS A 72 -2.15 0.39 -2.08
C LYS A 72 -2.15 -0.65 -0.95
N HIS A 73 -3.19 -1.47 -0.86
CA HIS A 73 -3.30 -2.53 0.16
C HIS A 73 -2.26 -3.63 -0.02
N GLN A 74 -2.01 -4.04 -1.27
CA GLN A 74 -0.98 -5.04 -1.60
C GLN A 74 0.41 -4.54 -1.25
N ILE A 75 0.71 -3.26 -1.55
CA ILE A 75 1.99 -2.63 -1.18
C ILE A 75 2.15 -2.60 0.34
N ALA A 76 1.11 -2.24 1.10
CA ALA A 76 1.18 -2.22 2.56
C ALA A 76 1.44 -3.63 3.14
N GLN A 77 0.78 -4.66 2.61
CA GLN A 77 1.00 -6.05 2.99
C GLN A 77 2.42 -6.52 2.63
N ALA A 78 2.89 -6.19 1.43
CA ALA A 78 4.24 -6.53 0.99
C ALA A 78 5.32 -5.87 1.84
N VAL A 79 5.18 -4.59 2.17
CA VAL A 79 6.12 -3.88 3.05
C VAL A 79 6.15 -4.53 4.44
N LYS A 80 4.98 -4.87 4.99
CA LYS A 80 4.89 -5.58 6.27
C LYS A 80 5.58 -6.95 6.22
N ALA A 81 5.41 -7.68 5.12
CA ALA A 81 6.01 -9.01 4.95
C ALA A 81 7.53 -8.95 4.74
N LEU A 82 8.03 -7.98 3.99
CA LEU A 82 9.46 -7.86 3.63
C LEU A 82 10.30 -7.21 4.73
N TYR A 83 9.77 -6.16 5.37
CA TYR A 83 10.53 -5.33 6.30
C TYR A 83 10.05 -5.46 7.75
N GLY A 84 8.95 -6.18 8.01
CA GLY A 84 8.39 -6.33 9.36
C GLY A 84 7.78 -5.07 9.97
N VAL A 85 7.76 -3.96 9.23
CA VAL A 85 7.25 -2.65 9.69
C VAL A 85 5.77 -2.46 9.33
N ILE A 86 5.05 -1.66 10.13
CA ILE A 86 3.62 -1.41 9.90
C ILE A 86 3.47 -0.01 9.26
N PRO A 87 3.15 0.06 7.97
CA PRO A 87 2.98 1.35 7.31
C PRO A 87 1.74 2.07 7.83
N LYS A 88 1.89 3.35 8.18
CA LYS A 88 0.80 4.25 8.56
C LYS A 88 -0.14 4.52 7.39
N HIS A 89 0.43 4.89 6.24
CA HIS A 89 -0.32 5.07 5.00
C HIS A 89 0.59 5.00 3.78
N VAL A 90 0.00 4.70 2.62
CA VAL A 90 0.73 4.57 1.35
C VAL A 90 0.12 5.50 0.30
N ARG A 91 0.97 6.31 -0.35
CA ARG A 91 0.61 7.14 -1.50
C ARG A 91 1.29 6.58 -2.74
N VAL A 92 0.57 6.47 -3.84
CA VAL A 92 1.09 5.87 -5.07
C VAL A 92 0.87 6.83 -6.22
N LEU A 93 1.91 7.05 -7.02
CA LEU A 93 1.88 7.90 -8.21
C LEU A 93 2.41 7.13 -9.42
N PRO A 94 1.83 7.32 -10.62
CA PRO A 94 2.39 6.74 -11.84
C PRO A 94 3.75 7.37 -12.16
N ILE A 95 4.66 6.56 -12.70
CA ILE A 95 5.91 7.07 -13.31
C ILE A 95 5.64 7.23 -14.80
N PRO A 96 5.75 8.44 -15.37
CA PRO A 96 5.53 8.64 -16.80
C PRO A 96 6.59 7.86 -17.59
N LYS A 97 6.15 7.25 -18.68
CA LYS A 97 7.06 6.65 -19.66
C LYS A 97 7.71 7.78 -20.46
N LYS A 98 9.01 7.67 -20.72
CA LYS A 98 9.71 8.57 -21.63
C LYS A 98 9.84 7.87 -22.97
N VAL A 99 9.34 8.49 -24.03
CA VAL A 99 9.57 8.02 -25.40
C VAL A 99 11.03 8.32 -25.76
N LEU A 100 11.74 7.32 -26.27
CA LEU A 100 13.12 7.44 -26.72
C LEU A 100 13.17 7.07 -28.20
N TYR A 101 13.94 7.83 -28.97
CA TYR A 101 14.20 7.52 -30.37
C TYR A 101 15.65 7.05 -30.49
N ALA A 102 15.85 5.85 -31.04
CA ALA A 102 17.18 5.29 -31.25
C ALA A 102 17.27 4.70 -32.67
N ARG A 103 18.19 5.23 -33.49
CA ARG A 103 18.44 4.76 -34.88
C ARG A 103 17.16 4.66 -35.73
N GLY A 104 16.31 5.68 -35.67
CA GLY A 104 15.03 5.72 -36.39
C GLY A 104 13.91 4.83 -35.83
N LYS A 105 14.15 4.09 -34.74
CA LYS A 105 13.14 3.27 -34.06
C LYS A 105 12.61 3.98 -32.82
N VAL A 106 11.29 3.91 -32.62
CA VAL A 106 10.61 4.42 -31.42
C VAL A 106 10.66 3.37 -30.33
N GLY A 107 11.23 3.72 -29.19
CA GLY A 107 11.24 2.94 -27.95
C GLY A 107 10.61 3.73 -26.80
N THR A 108 10.39 3.05 -25.67
CA THR A 108 9.95 3.71 -24.43
C THR A 108 10.78 3.22 -23.27
N THR A 109 11.23 4.12 -22.41
CA THR A 109 11.92 3.77 -21.16
C THR A 109 11.09 4.12 -19.94
N GLY A 110 11.33 3.36 -18.87
CA GLY A 110 10.66 3.49 -17.59
C GLY A 110 9.22 2.97 -17.60
N GLY A 111 8.42 3.55 -16.71
CA GLY A 111 7.07 3.09 -16.40
C GLY A 111 6.96 2.61 -14.95
N GLY A 112 5.87 1.91 -14.65
CA GLY A 112 5.55 1.52 -13.29
C GLY A 112 4.85 2.63 -12.50
N LYS A 113 4.91 2.51 -11.19
CA LYS A 113 4.44 3.48 -10.22
C LYS A 113 5.53 3.67 -9.17
N LYS A 114 5.53 4.83 -8.52
CA LYS A 114 6.30 5.09 -7.30
C LYS A 114 5.36 5.09 -6.12
N ALA A 115 5.71 4.36 -5.07
CA ALA A 115 4.98 4.31 -3.82
C ALA A 115 5.77 5.04 -2.73
N TYR A 116 5.15 6.04 -2.12
CA TYR A 116 5.61 6.68 -0.89
C TYR A 116 4.93 5.99 0.29
N VAL A 117 5.72 5.34 1.11
CA VAL A 117 5.28 4.57 2.27
C VAL A 117 5.67 5.33 3.52
N PHE A 118 4.67 5.76 4.28
CA PHE A 118 4.86 6.47 5.54
C PHE A 118 4.82 5.47 6.68
N LEU A 119 5.84 5.49 7.52
CA LEU A 119 5.92 4.63 8.70
C LEU A 119 5.47 5.37 9.97
N ASN A 120 5.31 4.62 11.05
CA ASN A 120 5.13 5.19 12.38
C ASN A 120 6.46 5.78 12.90
N LYS A 121 6.35 6.64 13.91
CA LYS A 121 7.53 7.20 14.57
C LYS A 121 8.34 6.08 15.22
N GLY A 122 9.64 6.06 14.97
CA GLY A 122 10.57 5.07 15.53
C GLY A 122 10.82 3.85 14.65
N GLU A 123 9.95 3.56 13.68
CA GLU A 123 10.19 2.51 12.68
C GLU A 123 11.10 3.05 11.57
N LYS A 124 12.13 2.25 11.22
CA LYS A 124 13.10 2.58 10.17
C LYS A 124 13.25 1.40 9.22
N ILE A 125 13.43 1.73 7.94
CA ILE A 125 13.83 0.77 6.92
C ILE A 125 15.29 1.10 6.56
N GLU A 126 16.16 0.11 6.68
CA GLU A 126 17.52 0.18 6.14
C GLU A 126 17.44 -0.05 4.63
N ILE A 127 17.88 0.95 3.86
CA ILE A 127 17.93 0.88 2.40
C ILE A 127 19.38 0.55 2.02
N ALA A 128 19.56 -0.50 1.22
CA ALA A 128 20.84 -0.91 0.64
C ALA A 128 21.16 -0.13 -0.65
#